data_AF-A0A9E3D8P1-F1
#
_entry.id   AF-A0A9E3D8P1-F1
#
_cell.length_a   1.000
_cell.length_b   1.000
_cell.length_c   1.000
_cell.angle_alpha   90.00
_cell.angle_beta   90.00
_cell.angle_gamma   90.00
#
_symmetry.space_group_name_H-M   'P 1'
#
loop_
_entity.id
_entity.type
_entity.pdbx_description
1 polymer ?
#
loop_
_entity_poly.entity_id
_entity_poly.type
_entity_poly.pdbx_seq_one_letter_code
_entity_poly.pdbx_strand_id
1 'polypeptide(L)'
;MRSARRAFTLVEVIVSCAIVAVILLAVQSSIVLLVKTTPDGKTGPSARIAAAKAMDQFADDIRWATTITKDTPNEITLIVPDRNGDGNSETIDYLWNGVAGGPLYRTFNGASISLIGNVQQFALTYDSGTQSVSGGSTTSAETLLASYTGGGLLAPTQNNTVDTNNGVGLLVAPALPSNATQWAVTRVLVYMQAGTASKSDGTIWSACCGLPYTALNAQKNSAQLTSGFSYASFPLSATGFDSHTSVFLQFQGDKGQNAIVQSQSNGLLGTPPTALMYKTTNGGTTWTNQAGQCPLFYLYGTFTTPNANVSQIIAVGVRCTLQAGIDPATQVVSSISFLNKPVLP
;
A
#
# COMPACT_ATOMS: atom_id res chain seq x y z
N MET A 1 95.26 -28.13 -29.59
CA MET A 1 95.31 -26.65 -29.71
C MET A 1 94.81 -26.03 -28.40
N ARG A 2 95.70 -25.48 -27.56
CA ARG A 2 95.33 -24.79 -26.32
C ARG A 2 95.20 -23.30 -26.64
N SER A 3 93.96 -22.81 -26.65
CA SER A 3 93.67 -21.38 -26.83
C SER A 3 94.16 -20.60 -25.61
N ALA A 4 95.15 -19.73 -25.80
CA ALA A 4 95.62 -18.82 -24.78
C ALA A 4 94.51 -17.79 -24.50
N ARG A 5 93.87 -17.92 -23.33
CA ARG A 5 92.89 -16.95 -22.85
C ARG A 5 93.61 -15.63 -22.60
N ARG A 6 93.31 -14.61 -23.40
CA ARG A 6 93.80 -13.24 -23.19
C ARG A 6 93.13 -12.70 -21.92
N ALA A 7 93.93 -12.28 -20.95
CA ALA A 7 93.46 -11.56 -19.76
C ALA A 7 93.21 -10.09 -20.13
N PHE A 8 92.20 -9.48 -19.49
CA PHE A 8 91.89 -8.06 -19.69
C PHE A 8 93.01 -7.17 -19.15
N THR A 9 93.27 -6.07 -19.85
CA THR A 9 94.20 -5.05 -19.36
C THR A 9 93.56 -4.23 -18.24
N LEU A 10 94.37 -3.73 -17.30
CA LEU A 10 93.89 -2.90 -16.19
C LEU A 10 93.09 -1.67 -16.68
N VAL A 11 93.49 -1.11 -17.84
CA VAL A 11 92.81 0.00 -18.49
C VAL A 11 91.42 -0.40 -18.99
N GLU A 12 91.26 -1.59 -19.59
CA GLU A 12 89.93 -2.09 -20.00
C GLU A 12 88.99 -2.23 -18.81
N VAL A 13 89.48 -2.70 -17.66
CA VAL A 13 88.66 -2.85 -16.45
C VAL A 13 88.21 -1.48 -15.91
N ILE A 14 89.11 -0.50 -15.86
CA ILE A 14 88.78 0.86 -15.38
C ILE A 14 87.76 1.53 -16.31
N VAL A 15 87.95 1.45 -17.63
CA VAL A 15 87.01 2.00 -18.61
C VAL A 15 85.65 1.29 -18.52
N SER A 16 85.64 -0.03 -18.38
CA SER A 16 84.39 -0.79 -18.19
C SER A 16 83.66 -0.37 -16.91
N CYS A 17 84.37 -0.20 -15.80
CA CYS A 17 83.79 0.27 -14.55
C CYS A 17 83.22 1.68 -14.66
N ALA A 18 83.93 2.60 -15.35
CA ALA A 18 83.45 3.97 -15.56
C ALA A 18 82.17 3.99 -16.41
N ILE A 19 82.11 3.20 -17.48
CA ILE A 19 80.92 3.08 -18.33
C ILE A 19 79.74 2.50 -17.54
N VAL A 20 79.97 1.43 -16.76
CA VAL A 20 78.92 0.83 -15.93
C VAL A 20 78.40 1.82 -14.88
N ALA A 21 79.27 2.61 -14.25
CA ALA A 21 78.85 3.62 -13.28
C ALA A 21 77.94 4.70 -13.90
N VAL A 22 78.26 5.18 -15.11
CA VAL A 22 77.42 6.15 -15.83
C VAL A 22 76.07 5.54 -16.19
N ILE A 23 76.04 4.28 -16.65
CA ILE A 23 74.79 3.57 -16.97
C ILE A 23 73.92 3.40 -15.71
N LEU A 24 74.51 3.01 -14.57
CA LEU A 24 73.78 2.85 -13.32
C LEU A 24 73.18 4.18 -12.82
N LEU A 25 73.90 5.30 -12.95
CA LEU A 25 73.37 6.64 -12.62
C LEU A 25 72.20 7.04 -13.53
N ALA A 26 72.29 6.72 -14.83
CA ALA A 26 71.19 6.96 -15.78
C ALA A 26 69.95 6.13 -15.43
N VAL A 27 70.13 4.85 -15.08
CA VAL A 27 69.03 3.95 -14.66
C VAL A 27 68.43 4.38 -13.33
N GLN A 28 69.23 4.83 -12.37
CA GLN A 28 68.71 5.35 -11.10
C GLN A 28 67.86 6.61 -11.31
N SER A 29 68.30 7.49 -12.22
CA SER A 29 67.57 8.71 -12.57
C SER A 29 66.23 8.40 -13.25
N SER A 30 66.19 7.42 -14.15
CA SER A 30 64.96 7.00 -14.82
C SER A 30 63.97 6.32 -13.86
N ILE A 31 64.45 5.52 -12.89
CA ILE A 31 63.61 4.91 -11.85
C ILE A 31 62.97 5.99 -10.96
N VAL A 32 63.72 7.02 -10.55
CA VAL A 32 63.16 8.11 -9.73
C VAL A 32 62.08 8.88 -10.49
N LEU A 33 62.26 9.11 -11.78
CA LEU A 33 61.22 9.72 -12.62
C LEU A 33 60.00 8.81 -12.74
N LEU A 34 60.20 7.49 -12.96
CA LEU A 34 59.10 6.53 -13.04
C LEU A 34 58.28 6.49 -11.75
N VAL A 35 58.94 6.47 -10.58
CA VAL A 35 58.30 6.50 -9.26
C VAL A 35 57.53 7.81 -9.05
N LYS A 36 58.07 8.95 -9.49
CA LYS A 36 57.36 10.24 -9.42
C LYS A 36 56.19 10.36 -10.39
N THR A 37 56.24 9.65 -11.52
CA THR A 37 55.13 9.60 -12.49
C THR A 37 54.09 8.53 -12.18
N THR A 38 54.39 7.61 -11.26
CA THR A 38 53.42 6.61 -10.82
C THR A 38 52.37 7.34 -9.97
N PRO A 39 51.12 7.47 -10.44
CA PRO A 39 50.09 8.18 -9.68
C PRO A 39 49.93 7.50 -8.33
N ASP A 40 50.00 8.26 -7.25
CA ASP A 40 49.91 7.76 -5.88
C ASP A 40 48.48 7.28 -5.50
N GLY A 41 47.57 7.24 -6.47
CA GLY A 41 46.15 6.91 -6.29
C GLY A 41 45.37 7.97 -5.52
N LYS A 42 46.05 9.00 -4.99
CA LYS A 42 45.50 10.00 -4.07
C LYS A 42 45.37 11.38 -4.69
N THR A 43 45.99 11.58 -5.85
CA THR A 43 46.01 12.88 -6.55
C THR A 43 45.64 12.74 -8.03
N GLY A 44 45.07 13.83 -8.55
CA GLY A 44 44.81 14.01 -9.98
C GLY A 44 43.81 13.02 -10.60
N PRO A 45 44.09 12.47 -11.80
CA PRO A 45 43.14 11.64 -12.54
C PRO A 45 42.65 10.38 -11.81
N SER A 46 43.50 9.78 -10.99
CA SER A 46 43.18 8.56 -10.25
C SER A 46 42.07 8.76 -9.22
N ALA A 47 42.15 9.85 -8.45
CA ALA A 47 41.14 10.23 -7.46
C ALA A 47 39.80 10.57 -8.13
N ARG A 48 39.83 11.23 -9.29
CA ARG A 48 38.63 11.51 -10.09
C ARG A 48 37.95 10.23 -10.59
N ILE A 49 38.72 9.25 -11.07
CA ILE A 49 38.18 7.94 -11.48
C ILE A 49 37.57 7.20 -10.29
N ALA A 50 38.22 7.24 -9.12
CA ALA A 50 37.67 6.66 -7.90
C ALA A 50 36.35 7.35 -7.49
N ALA A 51 36.30 8.68 -7.53
CA ALA A 51 35.08 9.45 -7.24
C ALA A 51 33.95 9.13 -8.24
N ALA A 52 34.28 8.99 -9.52
CA ALA A 52 33.31 8.59 -10.54
C ALA A 52 32.72 7.19 -10.26
N LYS A 53 33.57 6.20 -9.93
CA LYS A 53 33.10 4.84 -9.58
C LYS A 53 32.23 4.84 -8.32
N ALA A 54 32.60 5.62 -7.30
CA ALA A 54 31.78 5.79 -6.10
C ALA A 54 30.42 6.42 -6.42
N MET A 55 30.40 7.41 -7.32
CA MET A 55 29.19 8.07 -7.80
C MET A 55 28.30 7.13 -8.63
N ASP A 56 28.89 6.26 -9.45
CA ASP A 56 28.13 5.26 -10.23
C ASP A 56 27.42 4.28 -9.29
N GLN A 57 28.13 3.74 -8.29
CA GLN A 57 27.55 2.87 -7.27
C GLN A 57 26.43 3.59 -6.49
N PHE A 58 26.65 4.86 -6.11
CA PHE A 58 25.65 5.69 -5.44
C PHE A 58 24.41 5.93 -6.30
N ALA A 59 24.61 6.21 -7.59
CA ALA A 59 23.52 6.43 -8.54
C ALA A 59 22.68 5.17 -8.75
N ASP A 60 23.31 4.00 -8.83
CA ASP A 60 22.60 2.73 -8.95
C ASP A 60 21.80 2.40 -7.69
N ASP A 61 22.33 2.71 -6.50
CA ASP A 61 21.59 2.53 -5.25
C ASP A 61 20.38 3.47 -5.15
N ILE A 62 20.53 4.75 -5.50
CA ILE A 62 19.45 5.74 -5.53
C ILE A 62 18.34 5.36 -6.52
N ARG A 63 18.69 4.94 -7.74
CA ARG A 63 17.70 4.65 -8.79
C ARG A 63 16.66 3.63 -8.34
N TRP A 64 17.10 2.63 -7.58
CA TRP A 64 16.26 1.53 -7.09
C TRP A 64 15.66 1.77 -5.71
N ALA A 65 15.96 2.88 -5.04
CA ALA A 65 15.43 3.15 -3.70
C ALA A 65 13.90 3.22 -3.72
N THR A 66 13.26 2.51 -2.80
CA THR A 66 11.81 2.50 -2.57
C THR A 66 11.40 3.35 -1.38
N THR A 67 12.33 3.60 -0.44
CA THR A 67 12.10 4.45 0.73
C THR A 67 13.38 5.19 1.11
N ILE A 68 13.24 6.42 1.58
CA ILE A 68 14.32 7.20 2.19
C ILE A 68 13.96 7.36 3.66
N THR A 69 14.84 6.93 4.56
CA THR A 69 14.62 7.02 6.02
C THR A 69 15.44 8.15 6.66
N LYS A 70 16.43 8.68 5.93
CA LYS A 70 17.26 9.81 6.34
C LYS A 70 17.77 10.55 5.12
N ASP A 71 17.72 11.88 5.14
CA ASP A 71 17.99 12.76 3.99
C ASP A 71 18.73 14.05 4.38
N THR A 72 19.91 13.93 4.99
CA THR A 72 20.72 15.10 5.35
C THR A 72 21.69 15.47 4.21
N PRO A 73 22.29 16.66 4.20
CA PRO A 73 23.25 17.04 3.18
C PRO A 73 24.46 16.10 3.03
N ASN A 74 24.83 15.35 4.08
CA ASN A 74 26.03 14.50 4.09
C ASN A 74 25.71 13.03 4.41
N GLU A 75 24.43 12.67 4.51
CA GLU A 75 24.01 11.33 4.89
C GLU A 75 22.66 11.00 4.28
N ILE A 76 22.56 9.81 3.67
CA ILE A 76 21.31 9.29 3.11
C ILE A 76 21.17 7.80 3.41
N THR A 77 20.03 7.43 3.95
CA THR A 77 19.69 6.03 4.22
C THR A 77 18.52 5.60 3.34
N LEU A 78 18.77 4.59 2.51
CA LEU A 78 17.89 4.05 1.48
C LEU A 78 17.40 2.66 1.87
N ILE A 79 16.14 2.35 1.54
CA ILE A 79 15.66 0.98 1.41
C ILE A 79 15.57 0.66 -0.07
N VAL A 80 16.12 -0.48 -0.48
CA VAL A 80 16.08 -0.98 -1.86
C VAL A 80 15.42 -2.37 -1.91
N PRO A 81 14.84 -2.78 -3.04
CA PRO A 81 14.33 -4.14 -3.21
C PRO A 81 15.45 -5.17 -3.12
N ASP A 82 15.11 -6.35 -2.62
CA ASP A 82 16.01 -7.50 -2.46
C ASP A 82 16.85 -7.77 -3.73
N ARG A 83 18.17 -7.69 -3.57
CA ARG A 83 19.21 -7.93 -4.58
C ARG A 83 20.00 -9.20 -4.32
N ASN A 84 20.02 -9.70 -3.08
CA ASN A 84 20.78 -10.89 -2.70
C ASN A 84 19.94 -12.18 -2.76
N GLY A 85 18.62 -12.06 -2.91
CA GLY A 85 17.67 -13.16 -3.05
C GLY A 85 17.24 -13.80 -1.73
N ASP A 86 17.40 -13.13 -0.60
CA ASP A 86 17.02 -13.65 0.72
C ASP A 86 15.57 -13.35 1.15
N GLY A 87 14.84 -12.62 0.31
CA GLY A 87 13.44 -12.23 0.52
C GLY A 87 13.25 -10.95 1.34
N ASN A 88 14.33 -10.30 1.80
CA ASN A 88 14.24 -9.06 2.56
C ASN A 88 14.78 -7.86 1.76
N SER A 89 14.12 -6.71 1.90
CA SER A 89 14.64 -5.45 1.37
C SER A 89 15.94 -5.05 2.08
N GLU A 90 16.88 -4.47 1.34
CA GLU A 90 18.15 -4.04 1.93
C GLU A 90 18.14 -2.59 2.39
N THR A 91 18.89 -2.34 3.46
CA THR A 91 19.16 -0.99 3.96
C THR A 91 20.57 -0.59 3.55
N ILE A 92 20.67 0.53 2.84
CA ILE A 92 21.93 1.09 2.36
C ILE A 92 22.09 2.50 2.93
N ASP A 93 23.15 2.71 3.70
CA ASP A 93 23.47 4.00 4.28
C ASP A 93 24.76 4.57 3.67
N TYR A 94 24.72 5.82 3.26
CA TYR A 94 25.88 6.57 2.79
C TYR A 94 26.14 7.70 3.76
N LEU A 95 27.33 7.71 4.37
CA LEU A 95 27.68 8.66 5.42
C LEU A 95 29.07 9.26 5.19
N TRP A 96 29.14 10.58 5.14
CA TRP A 96 30.37 11.34 5.29
C TRP A 96 30.28 12.22 6.53
N ASN A 97 31.28 12.15 7.40
CA ASN A 97 31.28 12.87 8.67
C ASN A 97 31.50 14.39 8.54
N GLY A 98 31.59 14.93 7.32
CA GLY A 98 31.82 16.35 7.05
C GLY A 98 33.27 16.81 7.25
N VAL A 99 34.20 15.91 7.60
CA VAL A 99 35.61 16.25 7.81
C VAL A 99 36.37 16.07 6.51
N ALA A 100 36.96 17.16 6.01
CA ALA A 100 37.83 17.14 4.84
C ALA A 100 39.00 16.16 5.03
N GLY A 101 39.20 15.29 4.03
CA GLY A 101 40.15 14.17 4.09
C GLY A 101 39.59 12.89 4.72
N GLY A 102 38.40 12.95 5.32
CA GLY A 102 37.68 11.78 5.83
C GLY A 102 37.16 10.86 4.70
N PRO A 103 36.89 9.58 4.97
CA PRO A 103 36.27 8.68 3.99
C PRO A 103 34.75 8.87 3.92
N LEU A 104 34.17 8.57 2.75
CA LEU A 104 32.74 8.32 2.58
C LEU A 104 32.49 6.82 2.78
N TYR A 105 31.62 6.48 3.74
CA TYR A 105 31.23 5.11 4.02
C TYR A 105 29.97 4.74 3.25
N ARG A 106 29.90 3.48 2.82
CA ARG A 106 28.69 2.80 2.39
C ARG A 106 28.45 1.62 3.32
N THR A 107 27.31 1.61 4.01
CA THR A 107 26.90 0.52 4.90
C THR A 107 25.76 -0.24 4.25
N PHE A 108 25.96 -1.53 4.00
CA PHE A 108 24.97 -2.41 3.37
C PHE A 108 24.52 -3.46 4.39
N ASN A 109 23.25 -3.42 4.78
CA ASN A 109 22.68 -4.30 5.82
C ASN A 109 23.55 -4.37 7.10
N GLY A 110 24.05 -3.21 7.54
CA GLY A 110 24.91 -3.07 8.72
C GLY A 110 26.40 -3.31 8.49
N ALA A 111 26.82 -3.88 7.34
CA ALA A 111 28.23 -4.04 7.01
C ALA A 111 28.79 -2.78 6.34
N SER A 112 29.70 -2.08 7.01
CA SER A 112 30.26 -0.81 6.55
C SER A 112 31.59 -0.97 5.80
N ILE A 113 31.69 -0.34 4.63
CA ILE A 113 32.92 -0.27 3.82
C ILE A 113 33.24 1.19 3.48
N SER A 114 34.53 1.54 3.47
CA SER A 114 34.99 2.83 2.94
C SER A 114 34.87 2.81 1.42
N LEU A 115 33.86 3.50 0.88
CA LEU A 115 33.63 3.55 -0.57
C LEU A 115 34.71 4.36 -1.28
N ILE A 116 35.11 5.48 -0.68
CA ILE A 116 36.21 6.32 -1.15
C ILE A 116 36.84 7.06 0.02
N GLY A 117 38.18 7.08 0.06
CA GLY A 117 38.94 7.82 1.06
C GLY A 117 39.26 9.25 0.62
N ASN A 118 39.77 10.06 1.54
CA ASN A 118 40.26 11.42 1.26
C ASN A 118 39.20 12.36 0.62
N VAL A 119 37.93 12.23 1.04
CA VAL A 119 36.84 13.07 0.55
C VAL A 119 36.97 14.48 1.10
N GLN A 120 36.99 15.47 0.23
CA GLN A 120 37.03 16.89 0.61
C GLN A 120 35.63 17.49 0.67
N GLN A 121 34.71 16.96 -0.14
CA GLN A 121 33.33 17.43 -0.22
C GLN A 121 32.41 16.27 -0.58
N PHE A 122 31.35 16.08 0.19
CA PHE A 122 30.18 15.29 -0.17
C PHE A 122 28.94 16.09 0.21
N ALA A 123 28.11 16.42 -0.76
CA ALA A 123 26.92 17.23 -0.56
C ALA A 123 25.75 16.72 -1.40
N LEU A 124 24.61 16.56 -0.75
CA LEU A 124 23.34 16.11 -1.31
C LEU A 124 22.33 17.26 -1.34
N THR A 125 21.68 17.44 -2.49
CA THR A 125 20.53 18.32 -2.65
C THR A 125 19.37 17.51 -3.23
N TYR A 126 18.23 17.52 -2.55
CA TYR A 126 17.06 16.75 -2.94
C TYR A 126 16.11 17.60 -3.79
N ASP A 127 15.71 17.05 -4.94
CA ASP A 127 14.64 17.60 -5.76
C ASP A 127 13.33 16.91 -5.35
N SER A 128 12.38 17.67 -4.79
CA SER A 128 11.11 17.15 -4.30
C SER A 128 9.94 17.47 -5.22
N GLY A 129 8.95 16.58 -5.26
CA GLY A 129 7.65 16.80 -5.90
C GLY A 129 6.51 16.49 -4.92
N THR A 130 5.28 16.80 -5.32
CA THR A 130 4.08 16.37 -4.59
C THR A 130 3.37 15.27 -5.36
N GLN A 131 2.91 14.24 -4.66
CA GLN A 131 2.09 13.18 -5.22
C GLN A 131 0.83 13.01 -4.39
N SER A 132 -0.32 13.00 -5.05
CA SER A 132 -1.59 12.66 -4.42
C SER A 132 -1.71 11.14 -4.33
N VAL A 133 -1.73 10.61 -3.11
CA VAL A 133 -1.94 9.17 -2.85
C VAL A 133 -3.35 8.98 -2.29
N SER A 134 -4.06 7.95 -2.75
CA SER A 134 -5.37 7.62 -2.21
C SER A 134 -5.20 7.22 -0.74
N GLY A 135 -5.91 7.88 0.17
CA GLY A 135 -5.77 7.68 1.62
C GLY A 135 -6.27 6.32 2.13
N GLY A 136 -6.53 5.36 1.24
CA GLY A 136 -7.27 4.13 1.53
C GLY A 136 -8.76 4.40 1.72
N SER A 137 -9.41 3.50 2.45
CA SER A 137 -10.82 3.60 2.79
C SER A 137 -11.02 3.31 4.26
N THR A 138 -12.01 3.96 4.88
CA THR A 138 -12.40 3.71 6.27
C THR A 138 -13.80 3.12 6.30
N THR A 139 -13.98 2.04 7.05
CA THR A 139 -15.29 1.45 7.33
C THR A 139 -15.87 2.02 8.61
N SER A 140 -17.14 2.43 8.57
CA SER A 140 -17.86 2.97 9.72
C SER A 140 -18.09 1.91 10.80
N ALA A 141 -18.38 2.36 12.03
CA ALA A 141 -19.06 1.51 13.01
C ALA A 141 -20.46 1.10 12.50
N GLU A 142 -21.06 0.08 13.14
CA GLU A 142 -22.46 -0.27 12.85
C GLU A 142 -23.36 0.94 13.10
N THR A 143 -24.18 1.28 12.11
CA THR A 143 -25.13 2.38 12.16
C THR A 143 -26.46 1.97 11.55
N LEU A 144 -27.49 2.77 11.79
CA LEU A 144 -28.80 2.59 11.17
C LEU A 144 -28.74 3.04 9.71
N LEU A 145 -28.95 2.11 8.78
CA LEU A 145 -28.94 2.37 7.34
C LEU A 145 -30.33 2.67 6.80
N ALA A 146 -31.36 2.01 7.30
CA ALA A 146 -32.75 2.29 6.92
C ALA A 146 -33.69 1.87 8.04
N SER A 147 -34.85 2.51 8.12
CA SER A 147 -35.90 2.06 9.04
C SER A 147 -37.27 2.48 8.54
N TYR A 148 -38.27 1.74 9.01
CA TYR A 148 -39.66 2.14 8.92
C TYR A 148 -40.36 1.72 10.20
N THR A 149 -40.82 2.71 10.98
CA THR A 149 -41.45 2.51 12.28
C THR A 149 -42.95 2.78 12.25
N GLY A 150 -43.52 3.02 11.06
CA GLY A 150 -44.95 3.22 10.85
C GLY A 150 -45.36 4.66 10.55
N GLY A 151 -46.54 4.83 9.94
CA GLY A 151 -47.12 6.10 9.48
C GLY A 151 -47.89 6.90 10.56
N GLY A 152 -47.71 6.58 11.84
CA GLY A 152 -48.42 7.18 12.97
C GLY A 152 -49.68 6.42 13.40
N LEU A 153 -50.40 6.94 14.41
CA LEU A 153 -51.51 6.26 15.10
C LEU A 153 -52.69 5.83 14.21
N LEU A 154 -52.82 6.37 13.00
CA LEU A 154 -53.94 6.13 12.09
C LEU A 154 -53.62 5.17 10.93
N ALA A 155 -52.37 4.73 10.80
CA ALA A 155 -51.99 3.79 9.75
C ALA A 155 -52.54 2.39 10.08
N PRO A 156 -53.43 1.81 9.25
CA PRO A 156 -53.97 0.49 9.53
C PRO A 156 -52.84 -0.54 9.46
N THR A 157 -52.75 -1.35 10.52
CA THR A 157 -51.81 -2.46 10.59
C THR A 157 -52.34 -3.65 9.81
N GLN A 158 -51.43 -4.37 9.14
CA GLN A 158 -51.73 -5.63 8.50
C GLN A 158 -50.81 -6.72 9.03
N ASN A 159 -51.40 -7.87 9.32
CA ASN A 159 -50.70 -9.05 9.80
C ASN A 159 -50.46 -9.98 8.62
N ASN A 160 -49.18 -10.22 8.31
CA ASN A 160 -48.78 -11.05 7.18
C ASN A 160 -48.20 -12.35 7.71
N THR A 161 -48.93 -13.44 7.53
CA THR A 161 -48.44 -14.78 7.85
C THR A 161 -47.28 -15.13 6.92
N VAL A 162 -46.17 -15.58 7.51
CA VAL A 162 -45.04 -16.19 6.80
C VAL A 162 -44.94 -17.65 7.21
N ASP A 163 -44.91 -18.53 6.22
CA ASP A 163 -44.82 -20.00 6.33
C ASP A 163 -44.01 -20.54 5.13
N THR A 164 -44.05 -21.84 4.83
CA THR A 164 -43.30 -22.39 3.69
C THR A 164 -43.74 -21.89 2.32
N ASN A 165 -45.00 -21.47 2.18
CA ASN A 165 -45.56 -20.99 0.92
C ASN A 165 -45.64 -19.46 0.92
N ASN A 166 -46.00 -18.87 2.06
CA ASN A 166 -46.20 -17.44 2.22
C ASN A 166 -44.94 -16.76 2.74
N GLY A 167 -44.51 -15.68 2.10
CA GLY A 167 -43.33 -14.92 2.51
C GLY A 167 -43.54 -13.42 2.38
N VAL A 168 -42.80 -12.67 3.17
CA VAL A 168 -42.71 -11.21 3.08
C VAL A 168 -41.33 -10.83 2.59
N GLY A 169 -41.30 -10.00 1.57
CA GLY A 169 -40.10 -9.42 0.98
C GLY A 169 -40.02 -7.94 1.31
N LEU A 170 -38.83 -7.45 1.59
CA LEU A 170 -38.53 -6.05 1.82
C LEU A 170 -37.39 -5.66 0.89
N LEU A 171 -37.71 -4.89 -0.15
CA LEU A 171 -36.71 -4.20 -0.96
C LEU A 171 -36.35 -2.90 -0.26
N VAL A 172 -35.08 -2.71 0.08
CA VAL A 172 -34.62 -1.53 0.82
C VAL A 172 -33.36 -0.93 0.19
N ALA A 173 -33.37 0.40 0.08
CA ALA A 173 -32.22 1.22 -0.27
C ALA A 173 -31.66 1.86 1.01
N PRO A 174 -30.37 1.67 1.33
CA PRO A 174 -29.77 2.27 2.53
C PRO A 174 -29.62 3.78 2.37
N ALA A 175 -29.78 4.52 3.47
CA ALA A 175 -29.38 5.90 3.61
C ALA A 175 -27.87 5.97 3.89
N LEU A 176 -27.09 6.14 2.84
CA LEU A 176 -25.62 6.24 2.91
C LEU A 176 -25.17 7.69 2.76
N PRO A 177 -24.03 8.10 3.36
CA PRO A 177 -23.43 9.37 3.02
C PRO A 177 -23.03 9.39 1.54
N SER A 178 -23.03 10.58 0.92
CA SER A 178 -22.82 10.74 -0.53
C SER A 178 -21.45 10.24 -1.03
N ASN A 179 -20.48 10.08 -0.14
CA ASN A 179 -19.15 9.55 -0.44
C ASN A 179 -18.99 8.06 -0.10
N ALA A 180 -20.04 7.34 0.34
CA ALA A 180 -19.93 5.90 0.52
C ALA A 180 -19.69 5.22 -0.83
N THR A 181 -18.72 4.31 -0.87
CA THR A 181 -18.43 3.49 -2.06
C THR A 181 -19.02 2.09 -1.93
N GLN A 182 -19.01 1.56 -0.71
CA GLN A 182 -19.51 0.23 -0.40
C GLN A 182 -20.24 0.21 0.93
N TRP A 183 -21.05 -0.81 1.16
CA TRP A 183 -21.70 -1.06 2.44
C TRP A 183 -21.96 -2.54 2.67
N ALA A 184 -22.33 -2.86 3.92
CA ALA A 184 -22.61 -4.19 4.40
C ALA A 184 -23.81 -4.17 5.35
N VAL A 185 -24.56 -5.26 5.39
CA VAL A 185 -25.65 -5.49 6.34
C VAL A 185 -25.12 -6.34 7.50
N THR A 186 -25.25 -5.84 8.72
CA THR A 186 -24.82 -6.54 9.94
C THR A 186 -25.99 -7.15 10.70
N ARG A 187 -27.17 -6.53 10.67
CA ARG A 187 -28.41 -7.10 11.21
C ARG A 187 -29.66 -6.39 10.72
N VAL A 188 -30.77 -7.10 10.78
CA VAL A 188 -32.10 -6.55 10.56
C VAL A 188 -32.96 -6.83 11.77
N LEU A 189 -33.70 -5.84 12.23
CA LEU A 189 -34.79 -5.99 13.19
C LEU A 189 -36.11 -5.92 12.44
N VAL A 190 -37.01 -6.88 12.62
CA VAL A 190 -38.36 -6.85 12.04
C VAL A 190 -39.40 -7.01 13.14
N TYR A 191 -40.47 -6.23 13.09
CA TYR A 191 -41.57 -6.34 14.04
C TYR A 191 -42.46 -7.54 13.69
N MET A 192 -42.35 -8.61 14.47
CA MET A 192 -43.04 -9.86 14.22
C MET A 192 -43.39 -10.59 15.52
N GLN A 193 -44.28 -11.55 15.43
CA GLN A 193 -44.62 -12.47 16.53
C GLN A 193 -44.62 -13.91 16.05
N ALA A 194 -44.48 -14.82 17.01
CA ALA A 194 -44.76 -16.24 16.84
C ALA A 194 -46.22 -16.43 16.41
N GLY A 195 -46.45 -17.21 15.36
CA GLY A 195 -47.77 -17.80 15.13
C GLY A 195 -47.83 -19.14 15.85
N THR A 196 -47.81 -20.24 15.11
CA THR A 196 -47.57 -21.59 15.65
C THR A 196 -46.07 -21.88 15.86
N ALA A 197 -45.18 -21.01 15.36
CA ALA A 197 -43.74 -21.19 15.46
C ALA A 197 -43.04 -20.41 16.55
N SER A 198 -42.01 -21.03 17.12
CA SER A 198 -41.04 -20.39 18.02
C SER A 198 -39.84 -19.76 17.27
N LYS A 199 -39.71 -19.98 15.95
CA LYS A 199 -38.63 -19.47 15.11
C LYS A 199 -39.13 -19.08 13.71
N SER A 200 -38.51 -18.05 13.12
CA SER A 200 -38.62 -17.71 11.70
C SER A 200 -37.23 -17.47 11.13
N ASP A 201 -37.09 -17.63 9.81
CA ASP A 201 -35.82 -17.43 9.12
C ASP A 201 -35.85 -16.15 8.30
N GLY A 202 -34.76 -15.38 8.43
CA GLY A 202 -34.45 -14.25 7.56
C GLY A 202 -33.36 -14.66 6.56
N THR A 203 -33.53 -14.28 5.30
CA THR A 203 -32.53 -14.44 4.24
C THR A 203 -32.33 -13.12 3.50
N ILE A 204 -31.09 -12.82 3.10
CA ILE A 204 -30.77 -11.64 2.27
C ILE A 204 -30.46 -12.10 0.86
N TRP A 205 -30.99 -11.35 -0.11
CA TRP A 205 -30.71 -11.49 -1.53
C TRP A 205 -30.23 -10.16 -2.08
N SER A 206 -29.35 -10.21 -3.08
CA SER A 206 -29.15 -9.04 -3.93
C SER A 206 -30.42 -8.81 -4.75
N ALA A 207 -30.82 -7.55 -4.90
CA ALA A 207 -31.95 -7.19 -5.74
C ALA A 207 -31.47 -6.87 -7.16
N CYS A 208 -32.15 -7.42 -8.16
CA CYS A 208 -32.04 -6.95 -9.55
C CYS A 208 -33.45 -6.60 -10.03
N CYS A 209 -33.62 -5.43 -10.64
CA CYS A 209 -34.94 -4.95 -11.09
C CYS A 209 -36.01 -4.93 -9.98
N GLY A 210 -35.61 -4.75 -8.72
CA GLY A 210 -36.51 -4.72 -7.55
C GLY A 210 -36.98 -6.09 -7.05
N LEU A 211 -36.46 -7.19 -7.61
CA LEU A 211 -36.77 -8.56 -7.21
C LEU A 211 -35.50 -9.30 -6.74
N PRO A 212 -35.63 -10.36 -5.93
CA PRO A 212 -34.48 -11.16 -5.53
C PRO A 212 -33.85 -11.82 -6.76
N TYR A 213 -32.51 -11.69 -6.91
CA TYR A 213 -31.78 -12.18 -8.07
C TYR A 213 -30.80 -13.30 -7.72
N THR A 214 -29.85 -13.02 -6.82
CA THR A 214 -28.85 -14.01 -6.40
C THR A 214 -28.79 -14.06 -4.89
N ALA A 215 -28.70 -15.26 -4.33
CA ALA A 215 -28.40 -15.46 -2.92
C ALA A 215 -26.97 -14.99 -2.68
N LEU A 216 -26.79 -13.72 -2.34
CA LEU A 216 -25.50 -13.21 -1.92
C LEU A 216 -25.29 -13.64 -0.47
N ASN A 217 -24.56 -14.74 -0.24
CA ASN A 217 -24.40 -15.35 1.07
C ASN A 217 -25.74 -15.52 1.79
N ALA A 218 -26.61 -16.42 1.30
CA ALA A 218 -27.88 -16.74 1.96
C ALA A 218 -27.64 -17.28 3.38
N GLN A 219 -27.43 -16.36 4.31
CA GLN A 219 -27.36 -16.64 5.73
C GLN A 219 -28.79 -16.76 6.19
N LYS A 220 -29.22 -18.02 6.28
CA LYS A 220 -30.45 -18.39 6.96
C LYS A 220 -30.18 -18.26 8.46
N ASN A 221 -30.58 -17.13 9.03
CA ASN A 221 -30.49 -16.93 10.46
C ASN A 221 -31.89 -16.93 11.06
N SER A 222 -32.07 -17.71 12.12
CA SER A 222 -33.35 -17.81 12.81
C SER A 222 -33.39 -16.87 14.00
N ALA A 223 -34.47 -16.10 14.15
CA ALA A 223 -34.73 -15.35 15.37
C ALA A 223 -35.67 -16.13 16.30
N GLN A 224 -35.46 -16.00 17.61
CA GLN A 224 -36.44 -16.47 18.60
C GLN A 224 -37.63 -15.50 18.61
N LEU A 225 -38.84 -16.03 18.49
CA LEU A 225 -40.04 -15.23 18.44
C LEU A 225 -40.82 -15.29 19.74
N THR A 226 -41.42 -14.16 20.12
CA THR A 226 -42.33 -14.05 21.26
C THR A 226 -43.78 -14.22 20.82
N SER A 227 -44.67 -14.60 21.74
CA SER A 227 -46.11 -14.74 21.47
C SER A 227 -46.82 -13.42 21.17
N GLY A 228 -46.23 -12.28 21.55
CA GLY A 228 -46.66 -10.94 21.14
C GLY A 228 -45.66 -10.31 20.17
N PHE A 229 -46.10 -9.26 19.47
CA PHE A 229 -45.23 -8.53 18.54
C PHE A 229 -44.05 -7.89 19.27
N SER A 230 -42.86 -8.18 18.76
CA SER A 230 -41.62 -7.55 19.19
C SER A 230 -40.65 -7.45 18.01
N TYR A 231 -39.59 -6.66 18.15
CA TYR A 231 -38.53 -6.62 17.15
C TYR A 231 -37.65 -7.87 17.27
N ALA A 232 -37.81 -8.79 16.34
CA ALA A 232 -36.96 -9.96 16.20
C ALA A 232 -35.65 -9.57 15.48
N SER A 233 -34.52 -9.95 16.05
CA SER A 233 -33.19 -9.63 15.51
C SER A 233 -32.63 -10.77 14.67
N PHE A 234 -32.31 -10.45 13.43
CA PHE A 234 -31.63 -11.33 12.48
C PHE A 234 -30.21 -10.82 12.30
N PRO A 235 -29.20 -11.39 12.98
CA PRO A 235 -27.81 -11.08 12.69
C PRO A 235 -27.51 -11.52 11.26
N LEU A 236 -26.78 -10.74 10.48
CA LEU A 236 -26.49 -10.99 9.07
C LEU A 236 -25.04 -10.58 8.80
N SER A 237 -24.38 -11.18 7.82
CA SER A 237 -22.99 -10.84 7.47
C SER A 237 -22.83 -10.72 5.97
N ALA A 238 -23.74 -9.97 5.35
CA ALA A 238 -23.69 -9.72 3.91
C ALA A 238 -22.87 -8.45 3.63
N THR A 239 -21.82 -8.58 2.84
CA THR A 239 -20.84 -7.52 2.56
C THR A 239 -20.66 -7.33 1.07
N GLY A 240 -20.06 -6.21 0.67
CA GLY A 240 -19.65 -5.96 -0.73
C GLY A 240 -20.78 -5.42 -1.60
N PHE A 241 -21.77 -4.76 -1.01
CA PHE A 241 -22.78 -4.03 -1.77
C PHE A 241 -22.21 -2.69 -2.21
N ASP A 242 -22.42 -2.31 -3.46
CA ASP A 242 -22.10 -0.96 -3.93
C ASP A 242 -23.08 0.05 -3.31
N SER A 243 -22.67 1.31 -3.19
CA SER A 243 -23.48 2.36 -2.54
C SER A 243 -24.83 2.66 -3.20
N HIS A 244 -25.04 2.18 -4.43
CA HIS A 244 -26.31 2.35 -5.17
C HIS A 244 -27.15 1.06 -5.20
N THR A 245 -26.64 -0.03 -4.64
CA THR A 245 -27.33 -1.32 -4.65
C THR A 245 -28.40 -1.35 -3.56
N SER A 246 -29.63 -1.66 -3.94
CA SER A 246 -30.69 -2.04 -3.00
C SER A 246 -30.60 -3.53 -2.67
N VAL A 247 -31.01 -3.92 -1.47
CA VAL A 247 -31.08 -5.34 -1.06
C VAL A 247 -32.51 -5.80 -0.91
N PHE A 248 -32.75 -7.08 -1.16
CA PHE A 248 -34.04 -7.73 -0.97
C PHE A 248 -33.96 -8.68 0.23
N LEU A 249 -34.67 -8.35 1.30
CA LEU A 249 -34.74 -9.15 2.51
C LEU A 249 -35.98 -10.03 2.43
N GLN A 250 -35.82 -11.34 2.55
CA GLN A 250 -36.91 -12.32 2.52
C GLN A 250 -37.10 -12.94 3.90
N PHE A 251 -38.34 -12.89 4.38
CA PHE A 251 -38.80 -13.55 5.60
C PHE A 251 -39.79 -14.64 5.23
N GLN A 252 -39.47 -15.86 5.63
CA GLN A 252 -40.26 -17.05 5.32
C GLN A 252 -40.20 -18.03 6.48
N GLY A 253 -41.27 -18.82 6.66
CA GLY A 253 -41.32 -19.85 7.70
C GLY A 253 -40.85 -21.21 7.19
N ASP A 254 -40.42 -22.06 8.11
CA ASP A 254 -40.11 -23.47 7.85
C ASP A 254 -41.36 -24.35 7.84
N LYS A 255 -41.23 -25.60 7.39
CA LYS A 255 -42.35 -26.54 7.25
C LYS A 255 -43.06 -26.77 8.59
N GLY A 256 -44.37 -26.50 8.62
CA GLY A 256 -45.21 -26.65 9.81
C GLY A 256 -45.07 -25.53 10.84
N GLN A 257 -44.31 -24.48 10.51
CA GLN A 257 -44.03 -23.33 11.36
C GLN A 257 -44.55 -22.06 10.66
N ASN A 258 -45.25 -21.18 11.39
CA ASN A 258 -45.58 -19.85 10.89
C ASN A 258 -45.26 -18.74 11.89
N ALA A 259 -44.95 -17.58 11.34
CA ALA A 259 -44.79 -16.33 12.07
C ALA A 259 -45.67 -15.26 11.43
N ILE A 260 -45.87 -14.14 12.13
CA ILE A 260 -46.66 -13.02 11.64
C ILE A 260 -45.78 -11.79 11.59
N VAL A 261 -45.55 -11.26 10.40
CA VAL A 261 -44.86 -9.98 10.17
C VAL A 261 -45.90 -8.87 10.14
N GLN A 262 -45.73 -7.84 10.98
CA GLN A 262 -46.60 -6.68 10.93
C GLN A 262 -46.10 -5.70 9.87
N SER A 263 -47.01 -5.28 9.00
CA SER A 263 -46.84 -4.13 8.11
C SER A 263 -47.87 -3.06 8.42
N GLN A 264 -47.63 -1.86 7.88
CA GLN A 264 -48.63 -0.80 7.88
C GLN A 264 -48.86 -0.33 6.46
N SER A 265 -50.10 0.06 6.14
CA SER A 265 -50.35 0.86 4.95
C SER A 265 -50.07 2.33 5.26
N ASN A 266 -49.40 3.01 4.36
CA ASN A 266 -48.91 4.37 4.61
C ASN A 266 -49.98 5.47 4.53
N GLY A 267 -51.26 5.11 4.42
CA GLY A 267 -52.36 6.08 4.34
C GLY A 267 -52.07 7.23 3.37
N LEU A 268 -52.36 8.45 3.80
CA LEU A 268 -52.13 9.69 3.03
C LEU A 268 -50.65 10.11 2.95
N LEU A 269 -49.76 9.57 3.79
CA LEU A 269 -48.37 10.02 3.90
C LEU A 269 -47.40 9.30 2.95
N GLY A 270 -47.86 8.25 2.27
CA GLY A 270 -47.09 7.53 1.25
C GLY A 270 -46.00 6.62 1.84
N THR A 271 -45.62 5.57 1.09
CA THR A 271 -44.52 4.69 1.49
C THR A 271 -43.20 5.44 1.56
N PRO A 272 -42.34 5.17 2.55
CA PRO A 272 -40.98 5.70 2.52
C PRO A 272 -40.37 5.33 1.16
N PRO A 273 -39.78 6.30 0.42
CA PRO A 273 -39.30 6.07 -0.94
C PRO A 273 -38.17 5.04 -1.00
N THR A 274 -37.57 4.71 0.15
CA THR A 274 -36.43 3.81 0.30
C THR A 274 -36.83 2.37 0.63
N ALA A 275 -38.11 2.05 0.81
CA ALA A 275 -38.53 0.69 1.17
C ALA A 275 -39.86 0.28 0.52
N LEU A 276 -39.88 -0.92 -0.09
CA LEU A 276 -41.06 -1.51 -0.71
C LEU A 276 -41.31 -2.92 -0.16
N MET A 277 -42.57 -3.23 0.10
CA MET A 277 -43.00 -4.55 0.51
C MET A 277 -43.40 -5.42 -0.67
N TYR A 278 -42.99 -6.67 -0.65
CA TYR A 278 -43.42 -7.71 -1.57
C TYR A 278 -44.01 -8.88 -0.81
N LYS A 279 -44.91 -9.64 -1.45
CA LYS A 279 -45.43 -10.90 -0.92
C LYS A 279 -45.26 -12.01 -1.93
N THR A 280 -45.05 -13.22 -1.42
CA THR A 280 -45.07 -14.46 -2.19
C THR A 280 -46.07 -15.42 -1.54
N THR A 281 -46.69 -16.28 -2.35
CA THR A 281 -47.60 -17.35 -1.93
C THR A 281 -47.17 -18.73 -2.44
N ASN A 282 -45.99 -18.79 -3.08
CA ASN A 282 -45.45 -19.98 -3.73
C ASN A 282 -43.96 -20.18 -3.37
N GLY A 283 -43.64 -19.90 -2.11
CA GLY A 283 -42.34 -20.19 -1.54
C GLY A 283 -41.20 -19.31 -2.06
N GLY A 284 -41.50 -18.09 -2.50
CA GLY A 284 -40.51 -17.16 -3.06
C GLY A 284 -40.29 -17.28 -4.56
N THR A 285 -41.06 -18.13 -5.26
CA THR A 285 -40.95 -18.30 -6.72
C THR A 285 -41.41 -17.05 -7.47
N THR A 286 -42.50 -16.41 -7.01
CA THR A 286 -42.97 -15.12 -7.54
C THR A 286 -43.25 -14.14 -6.41
N TRP A 287 -43.01 -12.86 -6.68
CA TRP A 287 -43.17 -11.77 -5.73
C TRP A 287 -44.09 -10.70 -6.30
N THR A 288 -45.06 -10.25 -5.50
CA THR A 288 -46.01 -9.21 -5.86
C THR A 288 -45.84 -8.01 -4.94
N ASN A 289 -45.54 -6.85 -5.52
CA ASN A 289 -45.43 -5.58 -4.79
C ASN A 289 -46.76 -5.26 -4.09
N GLN A 290 -46.72 -4.99 -2.79
CA GLN A 290 -47.84 -4.54 -1.99
C GLN A 290 -47.80 -3.00 -1.92
N ALA A 291 -48.29 -2.34 -2.97
CA ALA A 291 -48.24 -0.89 -3.08
C ALA A 291 -48.84 -0.22 -1.83
N GLY A 292 -48.13 0.77 -1.29
CA GLY A 292 -48.55 1.49 -0.09
C GLY A 292 -48.23 0.78 1.23
N GLN A 293 -47.71 -0.45 1.23
CA GLN A 293 -47.37 -1.20 2.44
C GLN A 293 -45.85 -1.28 2.68
N CYS A 294 -45.45 -1.27 3.94
CA CYS A 294 -44.08 -1.52 4.35
C CYS A 294 -44.07 -2.29 5.70
N PRO A 295 -43.29 -3.38 5.85
CA PRO A 295 -43.10 -4.03 7.14
C PRO A 295 -42.41 -3.07 8.10
N LEU A 296 -42.65 -3.20 9.40
CA LEU A 296 -41.94 -2.39 10.40
C LEU A 296 -40.54 -2.98 10.64
N PHE A 297 -39.48 -2.19 10.39
CA PHE A 297 -38.11 -2.70 10.44
C PHE A 297 -37.05 -1.65 10.82
N TYR A 298 -35.88 -2.15 11.22
CA TYR A 298 -34.61 -1.43 11.27
C TYR A 298 -33.53 -2.24 10.56
N LEU A 299 -32.81 -1.62 9.63
CA LEU A 299 -31.67 -2.19 8.93
C LEU A 299 -30.40 -1.53 9.47
N TYR A 300 -29.53 -2.34 10.06
CA TYR A 300 -28.22 -1.91 10.53
C TYR A 300 -27.11 -2.45 9.65
N GLY A 301 -26.03 -1.70 9.58
CA GLY A 301 -24.88 -2.09 8.79
C GLY A 301 -23.71 -1.14 8.94
N THR A 302 -22.68 -1.38 8.13
CA THR A 302 -21.49 -0.53 8.03
C THR A 302 -21.36 -0.03 6.61
N PHE A 303 -20.73 1.11 6.42
CA PHE A 303 -20.39 1.62 5.08
C PHE A 303 -18.91 1.98 5.02
N THR A 304 -18.36 1.95 3.81
CA THR A 304 -16.96 2.29 3.54
C THR A 304 -16.93 3.57 2.74
N THR A 305 -16.17 4.56 3.23
CA THR A 305 -15.90 5.81 2.52
C THR A 305 -14.43 5.87 2.14
N PRO A 306 -14.08 6.40 0.96
CA PRO A 306 -12.70 6.68 0.62
C PRO A 306 -12.19 7.76 1.56
N ASN A 307 -10.97 7.59 2.05
CA ASN A 307 -10.29 8.64 2.78
C ASN A 307 -9.91 9.75 1.80
N ALA A 308 -9.79 10.98 2.30
CA ALA A 308 -9.28 12.07 1.48
C ALA A 308 -7.90 11.69 0.92
N ASN A 309 -7.65 12.04 -0.34
CA ASN A 309 -6.32 11.88 -0.90
C ASN A 309 -5.32 12.67 -0.04
N VAL A 310 -4.23 12.02 0.33
CA VAL A 310 -3.16 12.64 1.09
C VAL A 310 -2.06 13.04 0.12
N SER A 311 -1.69 14.32 0.13
CA SER A 311 -0.52 14.80 -0.60
C SER A 311 0.74 14.39 0.16
N GLN A 312 1.58 13.58 -0.47
CA GLN A 312 2.90 13.21 0.04
C GLN A 312 3.98 13.97 -0.72
N ILE A 313 5.02 14.39 0.00
CA ILE A 313 6.23 14.93 -0.62
C ILE A 313 7.10 13.75 -1.01
N ILE A 314 7.45 13.66 -2.29
CA ILE A 314 8.25 12.59 -2.85
C ILE A 314 9.59 13.11 -3.35
N ALA A 315 10.63 12.30 -3.27
CA ALA A 315 11.91 12.60 -3.89
C ALA A 315 11.83 12.27 -5.40
N VAL A 316 12.09 13.26 -6.24
CA VAL A 316 12.15 13.12 -7.70
C VAL A 316 13.59 12.87 -8.16
N GLY A 317 14.55 13.48 -7.49
CA GLY A 317 15.97 13.22 -7.73
C GLY A 317 16.87 13.71 -6.61
N VAL A 318 18.15 13.35 -6.70
CA VAL A 318 19.23 13.84 -5.84
C VAL A 318 20.34 14.38 -6.73
N ARG A 319 20.79 15.60 -6.44
CA ARG A 319 22.03 16.15 -6.97
C ARG A 319 23.12 15.90 -5.96
N CYS A 320 24.18 15.24 -6.39
CA CYS A 320 25.29 14.86 -5.55
C CYS A 320 26.57 15.50 -6.07
N THR A 321 27.30 16.16 -5.17
CA THR A 321 28.66 16.64 -5.40
C THR A 321 29.62 15.82 -4.58
N LEU A 322 30.61 15.21 -5.22
CA LEU A 322 31.67 14.43 -4.57
C LEU A 322 33.03 14.91 -5.05
N GLN A 323 33.91 15.30 -4.13
CA GLN A 323 35.30 15.66 -4.43
C GLN A 323 36.24 14.77 -3.62
N ALA A 324 37.19 14.11 -4.31
CA ALA A 324 38.18 13.25 -3.70
C ALA A 324 39.59 13.82 -3.89
N GLY A 325 40.27 14.16 -2.79
CA GLY A 325 41.57 14.81 -2.80
C GLY A 325 41.49 16.34 -2.96
N ILE A 326 42.61 17.00 -2.65
CA ILE A 326 42.70 18.46 -2.52
C ILE A 326 42.53 19.23 -3.85
N ASP A 327 42.69 18.56 -4.99
CA ASP A 327 42.58 19.17 -6.31
C ASP A 327 41.10 19.32 -6.70
N PRO A 328 40.58 20.55 -6.92
CA PRO A 328 39.20 20.78 -7.33
C PRO A 328 38.82 20.08 -8.65
N ALA A 329 39.77 19.77 -9.52
CA ALA A 329 39.52 19.06 -10.78
C ALA A 329 39.06 17.60 -10.57
N THR A 330 39.15 17.08 -9.34
CA THR A 330 38.65 15.76 -8.95
C THR A 330 37.16 15.74 -8.63
N GLN A 331 36.50 16.90 -8.59
CA GLN A 331 35.08 17.00 -8.30
C GLN A 331 34.24 16.33 -9.40
N VAL A 332 33.27 15.53 -8.96
CA VAL A 332 32.26 14.88 -9.78
C VAL A 332 30.90 15.38 -9.29
N VAL A 333 30.08 15.86 -10.23
CA VAL A 333 28.71 16.29 -9.97
C VAL A 333 27.78 15.41 -10.79
N SER A 334 26.74 14.90 -10.14
CA SER A 334 25.72 14.07 -10.80
C SER A 334 24.33 14.49 -10.36
N SER A 335 23.36 14.30 -11.26
CA SER A 335 21.93 14.43 -10.98
C SER A 335 21.27 13.09 -11.26
N ILE A 336 20.70 12.49 -10.23
CA ILE A 336 20.20 11.12 -10.27
C ILE A 336 18.70 11.16 -9.97
N SER A 337 17.86 10.69 -10.89
CA SER A 337 16.42 10.60 -10.68
C SER A 337 16.04 9.30 -9.98
N PHE A 338 15.04 9.34 -9.10
CA PHE A 338 14.44 8.15 -8.51
C PHE A 338 13.45 7.50 -9.47
N LEU A 339 13.51 6.18 -9.64
CA LEU A 339 12.52 5.46 -10.45
C LEU A 339 11.21 5.27 -9.66
N ASN A 340 11.31 4.94 -8.37
CA ASN A 340 10.15 4.63 -7.51
C ASN A 340 9.57 5.83 -6.77
N LYS A 341 10.18 7.02 -6.90
CA LYS A 341 9.74 8.27 -6.25
C LYS A 341 9.44 8.09 -4.75
N PRO A 342 10.43 7.69 -3.94
CA PRO A 342 10.22 7.42 -2.52
C PRO A 342 9.69 8.65 -1.79
N VAL A 343 8.84 8.43 -0.78
CA VAL A 343 8.35 9.49 0.11
C VAL A 343 9.50 10.04 0.94
N LEU A 344 9.58 11.36 1.09
CA LEU A 344 10.53 12.03 1.97
C LEU A 344 9.97 12.11 3.41
N PRO A 345 10.83 11.97 4.44
CA PRO A 345 10.42 11.90 5.84
C PRO A 345 9.86 13.21 6.42
#